data_AF-A0A848SJV1-F1
#
_entry.id   AF-A0A848SJV1-F1
#
_cell.length_a   1.000
_cell.length_b   1.000
_cell.length_c   1.000
_cell.angle_alpha   90.00
_cell.angle_beta   90.00
_cell.angle_gamma   90.00
#
_symmetry.space_group_name_H-M   'P 1'
#
loop_
_entity.id
_entity.type
_entity.pdbx_description
1 polymer ?
#
loop_
_entity_poly.entity_id
_entity_poly.type
_entity_poly.pdbx_seq_one_letter_code
_entity_poly.pdbx_strand_id
1 'polypeptide(L)' 'MGQIGIWQILIVAVVILVLFGRGRISDMMGDFGKGVSSFKRGLKEDEEPAKPSAEIEPPKAQAPAATETKPTDKQV' A
#
# COMPACT_ATOMS: atom_id res chain seq x y z
N MET A 1 -13.12 -14.62 -34.92
CA MET A 1 -11.83 -14.86 -34.24
C MET A 1 -11.79 -13.96 -33.01
N GLY A 2 -11.62 -14.58 -31.85
CA GLY A 2 -12.13 -14.12 -30.56
C GLY A 2 -11.54 -12.81 -30.05
N GLN A 3 -12.43 -11.93 -29.62
CA GLN A 3 -12.10 -10.78 -28.81
C GLN A 3 -11.75 -11.35 -27.43
N ILE A 4 -10.46 -11.46 -27.10
CA ILE A 4 -10.04 -11.54 -25.69
C ILE A 4 -10.37 -10.17 -25.11
N GLY A 5 -11.64 -9.98 -24.80
CA GLY A 5 -12.17 -8.76 -24.25
C GLY A 5 -11.68 -8.61 -22.82
N ILE A 6 -11.74 -7.36 -22.37
CA ILE A 6 -11.53 -7.02 -20.96
C ILE A 6 -12.39 -7.97 -20.09
N TRP A 7 -13.62 -8.29 -20.52
CA TRP A 7 -14.54 -9.22 -19.87
C TRP A 7 -14.03 -10.64 -19.60
N GLN A 8 -13.02 -11.15 -20.30
CA GLN A 8 -12.41 -12.44 -20.00
C GLN A 8 -11.30 -12.28 -18.96
N ILE A 9 -10.54 -11.19 -19.04
CA ILE A 9 -9.42 -10.91 -18.14
C ILE A 9 -9.91 -10.72 -16.70
N LEU A 10 -11.00 -9.97 -16.47
CA LEU A 10 -11.52 -9.86 -15.09
C LEU A 10 -12.10 -11.17 -14.54
N ILE A 11 -12.69 -12.04 -15.38
CA ILE A 11 -13.15 -13.37 -14.91
C ILE A 11 -11.94 -14.20 -14.46
N VAL A 12 -10.87 -14.23 -15.26
CA VAL A 12 -9.62 -14.92 -14.91
C VAL A 12 -8.99 -14.31 -13.66
N ALA A 13 -8.96 -12.99 -13.53
CA ALA A 13 -8.43 -12.30 -12.36
C ALA A 13 -9.18 -12.68 -11.07
N VAL A 14 -10.51 -12.80 -11.12
CA VAL A 14 -11.32 -13.26 -9.98
C VAL A 14 -10.98 -14.70 -9.60
N VAL A 15 -10.83 -15.61 -10.59
CA VAL A 15 -10.45 -17.00 -10.32
C VAL A 15 -9.07 -17.08 -9.65
N ILE A 16 -8.09 -16.34 -10.17
CA ILE A 16 -6.75 -16.28 -9.57
C ILE A 16 -6.81 -15.68 -8.16
N LEU A 17 -7.61 -14.64 -7.93
CA LEU A 17 -7.79 -14.04 -6.61
C LEU A 17 -8.37 -15.04 -5.59
N VAL A 18 -9.31 -15.89 -6.01
CA VAL A 18 -9.91 -16.92 -5.14
C VAL A 18 -8.92 -18.05 -4.84
N LEU A 19 -8.16 -18.51 -5.84
CA LEU A 19 -7.19 -19.61 -5.67
C LEU A 19 -5.98 -19.22 -4.84
N PHE A 20 -5.44 -18.02 -5.08
CA PHE A 20 -4.24 -17.54 -4.39
C PHE A 20 -4.57 -16.72 -3.13
N GLY A 21 -5.80 -16.23 -3.02
CA GLY A 21 -6.25 -15.37 -1.93
C GLY A 21 -5.70 -13.93 -2.04
N ARG A 22 -6.41 -12.98 -1.43
CA ARG A 22 -6.00 -11.56 -1.44
C ARG A 22 -4.68 -11.30 -0.71
N GLY A 23 -4.37 -12.08 0.33
CA GLY A 23 -3.15 -11.91 1.13
C GLY A 23 -1.86 -12.15 0.32
N ARG A 24 -1.79 -13.24 -0.46
CA ARG A 24 -0.58 -13.59 -1.22
C ARG A 24 -0.34 -12.66 -2.41
N ILE A 25 -1.41 -12.27 -3.11
CA ILE A 25 -1.32 -11.35 -4.25
C ILE A 25 -0.91 -9.95 -3.79
N SER A 26 -1.46 -9.44 -2.67
CA SER A 26 -1.10 -8.12 -2.15
C SER A 26 0.34 -8.04 -1.65
N ASP A 27 0.83 -9.07 -0.98
CA ASP A 27 2.22 -9.15 -0.50
C ASP A 27 3.21 -9.15 -1.67
N MET A 28 2.99 -10.04 -2.65
CA MET A 28 3.80 -10.10 -3.87
C MET A 28 3.72 -8.79 -4.66
N MET A 29 2.52 -8.28 -4.94
CA MET A 29 2.33 -7.04 -5.70
C MET A 29 2.94 -5.82 -4.99
N GLY A 30 3.02 -5.82 -3.66
CA GLY A 30 3.71 -4.80 -2.87
C GLY A 30 5.21 -4.78 -3.16
N ASP A 31 5.88 -5.93 -3.14
CA ASP A 31 7.31 -6.04 -3.43
C ASP A 31 7.62 -5.78 -4.91
N PHE A 32 6.80 -6.32 -5.82
CA PHE A 32 6.91 -6.01 -7.25
C PHE A 32 6.67 -4.51 -7.52
N GLY A 33 5.69 -3.90 -6.85
CA GLY A 33 5.38 -2.48 -6.98
C GLY A 33 6.52 -1.58 -6.51
N LYS A 34 7.20 -1.93 -5.41
CA LYS A 34 8.40 -1.22 -4.95
C LYS A 34 9.55 -1.33 -5.96
N GLY A 35 9.80 -2.52 -6.51
CA GLY A 35 10.82 -2.73 -7.54
C GLY A 35 10.57 -1.91 -8.81
N VAL A 36 9.33 -1.95 -9.33
CA VAL A 36 8.93 -1.20 -10.52
C VAL A 36 8.92 0.32 -10.26
N SER A 37 8.54 0.76 -9.06
CA SER A 37 8.56 2.17 -8.66
C SER A 37 9.99 2.72 -8.61
N SER A 38 10.93 1.98 -8.02
CA SER A 38 12.35 2.36 -8.01
C SER A 38 12.96 2.39 -9.41
N PHE A 39 12.57 1.44 -10.28
CA PHE A 39 12.98 1.45 -11.69
C PHE A 39 12.45 2.70 -12.41
N LYS A 40 11.17 3.03 -12.24
CA LYS A 40 10.56 4.22 -12.83
C LYS A 40 11.14 5.53 -12.27
N ARG A 41 11.52 5.56 -11.00
CA ARG A 41 12.21 6.71 -10.38
C ARG A 41 13.61 6.87 -10.95
N GLY A 42 14.39 5.78 -11.05
CA GLY A 42 15.73 5.82 -11.65
C GLY A 42 15.73 6.27 -13.12
N LEU A 43 14.76 5.83 -13.93
CA LEU A 43 14.59 6.32 -15.30
C LEU A 43 14.23 7.82 -15.37
N LYS A 44 13.45 8.33 -14.39
CA LYS A 44 13.07 9.74 -14.34
C LYS A 44 14.17 10.65 -13.81
N GLU A 45 15.03 10.13 -12.93
CA GLU A 45 16.16 10.87 -12.35
C GLU A 45 17.26 11.15 -13.39
N ASP A 46 17.33 10.32 -14.45
CA ASP A 46 18.19 10.55 -15.63
C ASP A 46 17.66 11.69 -16.54
N GLU A 47 16.36 12.00 -16.49
CA GLU A 47 15.69 12.97 -17.37
C GLU A 47 15.33 14.31 -16.71
N GLU A 48 15.26 14.41 -15.37
CA GLU A 48 14.82 15.62 -14.65
C GLU A 48 15.65 15.84 -13.37
N PRO A 49 16.21 17.06 -13.11
CA PRO A 49 16.96 17.31 -11.88
C PRO A 49 16.03 17.23 -10.66
N ALA A 50 16.23 16.17 -9.87
CA ALA A 50 15.79 15.90 -8.51
C ALA A 50 14.61 16.75 -7.98
N LYS A 51 13.38 16.25 -8.13
CA LYS A 51 12.30 16.59 -7.19
C LYS A 51 12.38 15.65 -5.98
N PRO A 52 12.46 16.16 -4.74
CA PRO A 52 12.44 15.32 -3.56
C PRO A 52 11.10 14.58 -3.51
N SER A 53 11.16 13.26 -3.70
CA SER A 53 9.99 12.40 -3.50
C SER A 53 9.57 12.52 -2.05
N ALA A 54 8.32 12.92 -1.85
CA ALA A 54 7.67 13.00 -0.56
C ALA A 54 8.01 11.77 0.30
N GLU A 55 8.65 12.05 1.42
CA GLU A 55 8.76 11.19 2.59
C GLU A 55 7.36 10.61 2.87
N ILE A 56 7.19 9.31 2.64
CA ILE A 56 6.06 8.59 3.24
C ILE A 56 6.49 8.39 4.69
N GLU A 57 6.20 9.39 5.54
CA GLU A 57 6.26 9.23 6.99
C GLU A 57 5.33 8.07 7.37
N PRO A 58 5.83 6.97 7.98
CA PRO A 58 4.96 6.07 8.71
C PRO A 58 4.34 6.84 9.89
N PRO A 59 3.10 6.53 10.28
CA PRO A 59 2.40 7.26 11.34
C PRO A 59 3.24 7.20 12.61
N LYS A 60 3.47 8.36 13.22
CA LYS A 60 4.05 8.51 14.56
C LYS A 60 3.19 7.78 15.59
N ALA A 61 3.33 6.47 15.69
CA ALA A 61 2.85 5.64 16.78
C ALA A 61 3.92 5.58 17.87
N GLN A 62 4.29 6.75 18.40
CA GLN A 62 4.89 6.91 19.72
C GLN A 62 4.38 8.22 20.32
N ALA A 63 3.23 8.12 20.98
CA ALA A 63 2.91 8.91 22.16
C ALA A 63 2.71 7.91 23.30
N PRO A 64 3.65 7.81 24.26
CA PRO A 64 3.33 7.29 25.57
C PRO A 64 2.45 8.33 26.29
N ALA A 65 1.53 7.84 27.13
CA ALA A 65 0.74 8.58 28.11
C ALA A 65 -0.42 9.45 27.56
N ALA A 66 -1.63 8.88 27.65
CA ALA A 66 -2.76 9.52 28.33
C ALA A 66 -3.93 8.52 28.39
N THR A 67 -3.78 7.48 29.22
CA THR A 67 -4.97 6.86 29.83
C THR A 67 -5.35 7.74 31.01
N GLU A 68 -6.16 8.77 30.77
CA GLU A 68 -6.85 9.47 31.86
C GLU A 68 -8.26 9.86 31.43
N THR A 69 -9.12 8.83 31.40
CA THR A 69 -10.56 9.02 31.62
C THR A 69 -10.97 7.96 32.64
N LYS A 70 -10.90 8.28 33.93
CA LYS A 70 -11.73 7.65 34.94
C LYS A 70 -12.11 8.68 36.01
N PRO A 71 -13.40 9.06 36.11
CA PRO A 71 -13.89 10.02 37.10
C PRO A 71 -14.21 9.27 38.39
N THR A 72 -13.52 9.57 39.49
CA THR A 72 -13.72 9.06 40.88
C THR A 72 -12.64 9.81 41.68
N ASP A 73 -12.82 10.56 42.76
CA ASP A 73 -13.85 10.71 43.78
C ASP A 73 -13.31 11.73 44.82
N LYS A 74 -14.19 12.40 45.57
CA LYS A 74 -13.97 13.19 46.80
C LYS A 74 -13.23 14.54 46.74
N GLN A 75 -14.02 15.61 46.80
CA GLN A 75 -13.69 16.76 47.65
C GLN A 75 -14.98 17.42 48.20
N VAL A 76 -15.48 16.89 49.32
CA VAL A 76 -16.16 17.62 50.42
C VAL A 76 -15.81 16.90 51.72
#